data_AF-A0A1V6CM07-F1
#
_entry.id   AF-A0A1V6CM07-F1
#
_cell.length_a   1.000
_cell.length_b   1.000
_cell.length_c   1.000
_cell.angle_alpha   90.00
_cell.angle_beta   90.00
_cell.angle_gamma   90.00
#
_symmetry.space_group_name_H-M   'P 1'
#
loop_
_entity.id
_entity.type
_entity.pdbx_description
1 polymer ?
#
loop_
_entity_poly.entity_id
_entity_poly.type
_entity_poly.pdbx_seq_one_letter_code
_entity_poly.pdbx_strand_id
1 'polypeptide(L)' 'MVIDRETVITGSFNFTKAAEEKNVENLLIIKSKGLACNYIENWTKHREHCRSLPEKTDNSC' A
#
# COMPACT_ATOMS: atom_id res chain seq x y z
N MET A 1 0.83 3.97 0.44
CA MET A 1 1.72 3.27 1.40
C MET A 1 1.82 4.10 2.66
N VAL A 2 1.81 3.47 3.83
CA VAL A 2 2.00 4.16 5.13
C VAL A 2 3.24 3.57 5.80
N ILE A 3 4.15 4.44 6.26
CA ILE A 3 5.41 4.06 6.93
C ILE A 3 5.40 4.65 8.34
N ASP A 4 5.73 3.82 9.33
CA ASP A 4 5.86 4.17 10.76
C ASP A 4 4.68 4.94 11.36
N ARG A 5 3.49 4.80 10.75
CA ARG A 5 2.27 5.54 11.11
C ARG A 5 2.44 7.07 11.08
N GLU A 6 3.41 7.56 10.32
CA GLU A 6 3.76 8.99 10.27
C GLU A 6 3.92 9.51 8.84
N THR A 7 4.39 8.67 7.92
CA THR A 7 4.62 9.05 6.52
C THR A 7 3.62 8.36 5.61
N VAL A 8 2.99 9.13 4.74
CA VAL A 8 2.13 8.64 3.66
C VAL A 8 2.83 8.88 2.34
N ILE A 9 3.08 7.79 1.61
CA ILE A 9 3.51 7.83 0.21
C ILE A 9 2.29 7.53 -0.65
N THR A 10 1.92 8.49 -1.49
CA THR A 10 0.72 8.45 -2.35
C THR A 10 0.99 9.17 -3.66
N GLY A 11 0.09 9.07 -4.64
CA GLY A 11 0.32 9.58 -6.00
C GLY A 11 -0.47 8.78 -7.03
N SER A 12 -0.26 9.11 -8.30
CA SER A 12 -0.83 8.35 -9.43
C SER A 12 -0.03 7.08 -9.75
N PHE A 13 1.15 6.92 -9.14
CA PHE A 13 2.06 5.82 -9.41
C PHE A 13 1.47 4.46 -9.02
N ASN A 14 1.09 3.66 -10.02
CA ASN A 14 0.75 2.26 -9.84
C ASN A 14 2.02 1.40 -9.89
N PHE A 15 2.27 0.57 -8.87
CA PHE A 15 3.43 -0.36 -8.81
C PHE A 15 3.29 -1.50 -9.84
N THR A 16 3.41 -1.18 -11.13
CA THR A 16 3.38 -2.10 -12.26
C THR A 16 4.59 -1.83 -13.14
N LYS A 17 5.17 -2.88 -13.77
CA LYS A 17 6.31 -2.75 -14.69
C LYS A 17 6.11 -1.73 -15.81
N ALA A 18 4.85 -1.43 -16.16
CA ALA A 18 4.51 -0.44 -17.18
C ALA A 18 4.75 1.02 -16.74
N ALA A 19 4.78 1.30 -15.43
CA ALA A 19 4.98 2.64 -14.88
C ALA A 19 6.47 3.06 -14.83
N GLU A 20 7.40 2.13 -15.01
CA GLU A 20 8.85 2.40 -14.90
C GLU A 20 9.43 3.01 -16.18
N GLU A 21 8.81 2.76 -17.36
CA GLU A 21 9.37 3.20 -18.65
C GLU A 21 8.54 4.23 -19.42
N LYS A 22 7.25 4.47 -19.11
CA LYS A 22 6.38 5.27 -20.01
C LYS A 22 5.36 6.24 -19.42
N ASN A 23 5.21 6.35 -18.09
CA ASN A 23 4.23 7.29 -17.50
C ASN A 23 4.90 8.44 -16.73
N VAL A 24 4.43 9.66 -16.97
CA VAL A 24 4.75 10.83 -16.14
C VAL A 24 3.93 10.75 -14.86
N GLU A 25 4.40 9.93 -13.92
CA GLU A 25 3.72 9.67 -12.66
C GLU A 25 4.15 10.68 -11.58
N ASN A 26 3.19 11.18 -10.81
CA ASN A 26 3.49 12.04 -9.66
C ASN A 26 3.55 11.20 -8.38
N LEU A 27 4.68 11.29 -7.68
CA LEU A 27 4.88 10.69 -6.35
C LEU A 27 4.91 11.80 -5.30
N LEU A 28 4.03 11.70 -4.31
CA LEU A 28 3.99 12.59 -3.16
C LEU A 28 4.40 11.83 -1.90
N ILE A 29 5.33 12.44 -1.15
CA ILE A 29 5.76 11.97 0.17
C ILE A 29 5.30 13.01 1.19
N ILE A 30 4.35 12.62 2.04
CA ILE A 30 3.74 13.52 3.02
C ILE A 30 4.05 12.99 4.43
N LYS A 31 4.72 13.81 5.24
CA LYS A 31 4.96 13.51 6.67
C LYS A 31 3.85 14.15 7.50
N SER A 32 2.91 13.34 7.96
CA SER A 32 1.79 13.79 8.79
C SER A 32 1.16 12.59 9.51
N LYS A 33 1.26 12.58 10.84
CA LYS A 33 0.63 11.55 11.69
C LYS A 33 -0.88 11.50 11.52
N GLY A 34 -1.54 12.65 11.41
CA GLY A 34 -2.99 12.72 11.20
C GLY A 34 -3.42 12.09 9.87
N LEU A 35 -2.70 12.39 8.79
CA LEU A 35 -2.99 11.81 7.48
C LEU A 35 -2.71 10.29 7.48
N ALA A 36 -1.62 9.86 8.12
CA ALA A 36 -1.28 8.46 8.26
C ALA A 36 -2.36 7.67 9.00
N CYS A 37 -2.91 8.21 10.10
CA CYS A 37 -4.04 7.60 10.81
C CYS A 37 -5.25 7.38 9.88
N ASN A 38 -5.64 8.40 9.12
CA ASN A 38 -6.78 8.28 8.19
C ASN A 38 -6.57 7.18 7.15
N TYR A 39 -5.36 7.04 6.60
CA TYR A 39 -5.04 5.96 5.67
C TYR A 39 -5.06 4.58 6.32
N ILE A 40 -4.59 4.45 7.57
CA ILE A 40 -4.60 3.20 8.34
C ILE A 40 -6.03 2.76 8.66
N GLU A 41 -6.90 3.69 9.07
CA GLU A 41 -8.31 3.41 9.33
C GLU A 41 -9.01 2.91 8.06
N ASN A 42 -8.79 3.61 6.94
CA ASN A 42 -9.34 3.20 5.66
C ASN A 42 -8.85 1.79 5.26
N TRP A 43 -7.55 1.51 5.41
CA TRP A 43 -6.99 0.18 5.12
C TRP A 43 -7.60 -0.91 6.00
N THR A 44 -7.77 -0.65 7.30
CA THR A 44 -8.36 -1.59 8.26
C THR A 44 -9.78 -2.00 7.83
N LYS A 45 -10.62 -1.03 7.48
CA LYS A 45 -11.98 -1.29 6.97
C LYS A 45 -11.99 -2.17 5.72
N HIS A 46 -11.03 -1.99 4.82
CA HIS A 46 -10.95 -2.81 3.60
C HIS A 46 -10.44 -4.23 3.91
N ARG A 47 -9.50 -4.37 4.86
CA ARG A 47 -8.98 -5.66 5.31
C ARG A 47 -10.06 -6.57 5.88
N GLU A 48 -11.04 -6.02 6.59
CA GLU A 48 -12.16 -6.78 7.18
C GLU A 48 -12.98 -7.54 6.14
N HIS A 49 -13.00 -7.05 4.89
CA HIS A 49 -13.69 -7.71 3.78
C HIS A 49 -12.77 -8.62 2.95
N CYS A 50 -11.47 -8.67 3.25
CA CYS A 50 -10.53 -9.51 2.52
C CYS A 50 -10.53 -10.95 3.07
N ARG A 51 -10.61 -11.92 2.17
CA ARG A 51 -10.41 -13.34 2.50
C ARG A 51 -8.93 -13.60 2.80
N SER A 52 -8.63 -14.35 3.86
CA SER A 52 -7.27 -14.86 4.08
C SER A 52 -6.89 -15.80 2.94
N LEU A 53 -5.69 -15.59 2.37
CA LEU A 53 -5.14 -16.56 1.43
C LEU A 53 -4.75 -17.82 2.22
N PRO A 54 -5.07 -19.02 1.70
CA PRO A 54 -4.66 -20.26 2.34
C PRO A 54 -3.13 -20.32 2.44
N GLU A 55 -2.61 -20.81 3.57
CA GLU A 55 -1.19 -21.05 3.74
C GLU A 55 -0.70 -22.03 2.65
N LYS A 56 0.40 -21.68 1.97
CA LYS A 56 1.10 -22.64 1.11
C LYS A 56 1.77 -23.66 2.04
N THR A 57 1.20 -24.86 2.13
CA THR A 57 1.91 -26.03 2.66
C THR A 57 2.93 -26.46 1.61
N ASP A 58 4.13 -25.90 1.68
CA ASP A 58 5.25 -26.31 0.84
C ASP A 58 5.88 -27.58 1.46
N ASN A 59 5.25 -28.73 1.20
CA ASN A 59 5.82 -30.04 1.50
C ASN A 59 6.55 -30.56 0.26
N SER A 60 7.78 -30.08 0.02
CA SER A 60 8.73 -30.78 -0.85
C SER A 60 10.02 -31.08 -0.07
N CYS A 61 10.13 -32.33 0.38
CA CYS A 61 11.41 -33.03 0.54
C CYS A 61 11.76 -33.68 -0.80
#